data_AF-A0A385SK88-F1
#
_entry.id   AF-A0A385SK88-F1
#
_cell.length_a   1.000
_cell.length_b   1.000
_cell.length_c   1.000
_cell.angle_alpha   90.00
_cell.angle_beta   90.00
_cell.angle_gamma   90.00
#
_symmetry.space_group_name_H-M   'P 1'
#
loop_
_entity.id
_entity.type
_entity.pdbx_description
1 polymer ?
#
loop_
_entity_poly.entity_id
_entity_poly.type
_entity_poly.pdbx_seq_one_letter_code
_entity_poly.pdbx_strand_id
1 'polypeptide(L)'
;MNITAFTICSTNYFAHARVLAKSWLQHHSDTSFYVFLVDELHAGVNYRFDERVVVIPIADVNIPTFDTLVQQYNIVELNTAVKPDVFFYLFERKGCQKVVYLDPDIKVYDRFDELSSALDQYSIIVTPHFTTPIDDGESTTDFRMLGSGLFNLGFIALSRIDAVRPFLTWWRDRLYKYCYYDLTRGMFYDQVWCNYVTVFFENYFILKDPGYNMANWNFHERRLSKTGSGNFRVNEKYPLYFFHFSGFRFEEPLKFSRYHSRYTFASRPDLREIYEDYHTDLGDNEAASLAKIPCVYYERHKQYKTKEQEQAYRQLTWRAKATLWLTARARTLYARIK
;
A
#
# COMPACT_ATOMS: atom_id res chain seq x y z
N MET A 1 22.01 -4.55 11.73
CA MET A 1 20.77 -3.78 11.98
C MET A 1 19.65 -4.77 12.29
N ASN A 2 18.87 -4.60 13.37
CA ASN A 2 17.85 -5.60 13.76
C ASN A 2 16.44 -5.18 13.32
N ILE A 3 16.25 -4.88 12.03
CA ILE A 3 14.93 -4.63 11.43
C ILE A 3 14.58 -5.81 10.54
N THR A 4 13.35 -6.30 10.68
CA THR A 4 12.70 -7.14 9.68
C THR A 4 11.74 -6.29 8.85
N ALA A 5 11.84 -6.34 7.52
CA ALA A 5 10.87 -5.69 6.66
C ALA A 5 9.95 -6.71 5.99
N PHE A 6 8.74 -6.28 5.69
CA PHE A 6 7.80 -7.09 4.93
C PHE A 6 6.91 -6.26 4.03
N THR A 7 6.33 -6.93 3.04
CA THR A 7 5.28 -6.40 2.20
C THR A 7 4.12 -7.40 2.11
N ILE A 8 2.97 -6.91 1.65
CA ILE A 8 1.78 -7.72 1.41
C ILE A 8 1.35 -7.47 -0.04
N CYS A 9 1.12 -8.54 -0.79
CA CYS A 9 0.63 -8.42 -2.16
C CYS A 9 -0.21 -9.63 -2.56
N SER A 10 -0.98 -9.49 -3.64
CA SER A 10 -1.53 -10.63 -4.38
C SER A 10 -0.68 -10.89 -5.63
N THR A 11 -0.90 -12.03 -6.30
CA THR A 11 -0.03 -12.47 -7.42
C THR A 11 0.09 -11.44 -8.54
N ASN A 12 -0.98 -10.69 -8.80
CA ASN A 12 -0.98 -9.62 -9.81
C ASN A 12 -0.02 -8.45 -9.48
N TYR A 13 0.38 -8.29 -8.23
CA TYR A 13 1.35 -7.28 -7.76
C TYR A 13 2.71 -7.87 -7.40
N PHE A 14 2.94 -9.17 -7.65
CA PHE A 14 4.15 -9.86 -7.20
C PHE A 14 5.44 -9.30 -7.85
N ALA A 15 5.36 -8.76 -9.07
CA ALA A 15 6.49 -8.05 -9.68
C ALA A 15 6.96 -6.85 -8.84
N HIS A 16 6.03 -6.09 -8.27
CA HIS A 16 6.33 -4.93 -7.44
C HIS A 16 7.00 -5.37 -6.14
N ALA A 17 6.44 -6.41 -5.48
CA ALA A 17 7.06 -7.03 -4.30
C ALA A 17 8.48 -7.55 -4.60
N ARG A 18 8.76 -8.00 -5.83
CA ARG A 18 10.11 -8.39 -6.24
C ARG A 18 11.07 -7.21 -6.31
N VAL A 19 10.66 -6.10 -6.91
CA VAL A 19 11.47 -4.87 -6.95
C VAL A 19 11.76 -4.37 -5.54
N LEU A 20 10.74 -4.36 -4.67
CA LEU A 20 10.89 -3.98 -3.28
C LEU A 20 11.86 -4.88 -2.52
N ALA A 21 11.70 -6.21 -2.59
CA ALA A 21 12.56 -7.15 -1.89
C ALA A 21 14.02 -7.08 -2.38
N LYS A 22 14.23 -6.97 -3.70
CA LYS A 22 15.57 -6.80 -4.30
C LYS A 22 16.25 -5.52 -3.82
N SER A 23 15.54 -4.39 -3.90
CA SER A 23 16.07 -3.10 -3.45
C SER A 23 16.31 -3.07 -1.94
N TRP A 24 15.45 -3.70 -1.13
CA TRP A 24 15.68 -3.87 0.30
C TRP A 24 17.02 -4.58 0.57
N LEU A 25 17.26 -5.73 -0.07
CA LEU A 25 18.48 -6.54 0.13
C LEU A 25 19.76 -5.87 -0.37
N GLN A 26 19.67 -4.96 -1.35
CA GLN A 26 20.81 -4.16 -1.80
C GLN A 26 21.35 -3.25 -0.69
N HIS A 27 20.46 -2.73 0.16
CA HIS A 27 20.82 -1.82 1.25
C HIS A 27 20.92 -2.54 2.61
N HIS A 28 20.22 -3.66 2.80
CA HIS A 28 20.09 -4.37 4.09
C HIS A 28 20.52 -5.83 3.98
N SER A 29 21.76 -6.06 3.55
CA SER A 29 22.30 -7.39 3.24
C SER A 29 22.33 -8.37 4.42
N ASP A 30 22.24 -7.86 5.66
CA ASP A 30 22.25 -8.59 6.93
C ASP A 30 20.85 -8.96 7.46
N THR A 31 19.78 -8.69 6.71
CA THR A 31 18.39 -8.86 7.17
C THR A 31 17.56 -9.76 6.26
N SER A 32 16.52 -10.37 6.83
CA SER A 32 15.49 -11.08 6.06
C SER A 32 14.39 -10.12 5.60
N PHE A 33 13.78 -10.44 4.46
CA PHE A 33 12.60 -9.77 3.95
C PHE A 33 11.44 -10.76 3.81
N TYR A 34 10.23 -10.37 4.20
CA TYR A 34 9.05 -11.23 4.10
C TYR A 34 8.06 -10.70 3.05
N VAL A 35 7.53 -11.61 2.23
CA VAL A 35 6.44 -11.30 1.30
C VAL A 35 5.23 -12.12 1.73
N PHE A 36 4.19 -11.46 2.22
CA PHE A 36 2.93 -12.13 2.55
C PHE A 36 2.02 -12.10 1.33
N LEU A 37 1.77 -13.28 0.75
CA LEU A 37 0.98 -13.43 -0.45
C LEU A 37 -0.50 -13.59 -0.07
N VAL A 38 -1.30 -12.55 -0.29
CA VAL A 38 -2.77 -12.59 -0.18
C VAL A 38 -3.35 -13.18 -1.46
N ASP A 39 -2.96 -14.42 -1.71
CA ASP A 39 -3.39 -15.25 -2.83
C ASP A 39 -3.00 -16.71 -2.56
N GLU A 40 -3.43 -17.62 -3.43
CA GLU A 40 -2.89 -18.97 -3.48
C GLU A 40 -1.67 -19.03 -4.41
N LEU A 41 -0.80 -20.02 -4.21
CA LEU A 41 0.35 -20.24 -5.09
C LEU A 41 -0.12 -20.80 -6.44
N HIS A 42 -0.10 -19.94 -7.47
CA HIS A 42 -0.44 -20.33 -8.83
C HIS A 42 0.62 -21.25 -9.47
N ALA A 43 0.16 -22.36 -10.07
CA ALA A 43 1.02 -23.21 -10.90
C ALA A 43 1.55 -22.42 -12.11
N GLY A 44 2.87 -22.39 -12.28
CA GLY A 44 3.53 -21.65 -13.36
C GLY A 44 4.05 -20.26 -12.97
N VAL A 45 3.76 -19.78 -11.77
CA VAL A 45 4.40 -18.57 -11.23
C VAL A 45 5.59 -18.97 -10.36
N ASN A 46 6.75 -18.37 -10.62
CA ASN A 46 7.92 -18.55 -9.77
C ASN A 46 7.85 -17.63 -8.55
N TYR A 47 7.45 -18.15 -7.40
CA TYR A 47 7.46 -17.39 -6.13
C TYR A 47 8.82 -17.42 -5.42
N ARG A 48 9.87 -17.96 -6.03
CA ARG A 48 11.19 -18.04 -5.40
C ARG A 48 11.96 -16.73 -5.53
N PHE A 49 12.78 -16.51 -4.52
CA PHE A 49 13.73 -15.42 -4.38
C PHE A 49 15.11 -15.97 -3.99
N ASP A 50 16.04 -15.06 -3.69
CA ASP A 50 17.18 -15.33 -2.81
C ASP A 50 16.72 -15.89 -1.45
N GLU A 51 17.55 -16.72 -0.80
CA GLU A 51 17.25 -17.39 0.47
C GLU A 51 16.89 -16.44 1.62
N ARG A 52 17.25 -15.16 1.52
CA ARG A 52 16.93 -14.12 2.51
C ARG A 52 15.51 -13.58 2.39
N VAL A 53 14.79 -13.91 1.31
CA VAL A 53 13.38 -13.51 1.14
C VAL A 53 12.47 -14.71 1.35
N VAL A 54 11.54 -14.58 2.29
CA VAL A 54 10.57 -15.63 2.62
C VAL A 54 9.19 -15.23 2.11
N VAL A 55 8.64 -16.03 1.20
CA VAL A 55 7.24 -15.88 0.75
C VAL A 55 6.35 -16.74 1.62
N ILE A 56 5.33 -16.13 2.21
CA ILE A 56 4.37 -16.79 3.11
C ILE A 56 2.96 -16.56 2.54
N PRO A 57 2.27 -17.60 2.04
CA PRO A 57 0.85 -17.51 1.73
C PRO A 57 0.05 -17.04 2.94
N ILE A 58 -0.91 -16.15 2.75
CA ILE A 58 -1.71 -15.58 3.85
C ILE A 58 -2.48 -16.66 4.64
N ALA A 59 -2.79 -17.79 4.01
CA ALA A 59 -3.39 -18.95 4.67
C ALA A 59 -2.52 -19.46 5.85
N ASP A 60 -1.20 -19.38 5.74
CA ASP A 60 -0.27 -19.84 6.77
C ASP A 60 -0.21 -18.89 7.99
N VAL A 61 -0.72 -17.67 7.85
CA VAL A 61 -0.91 -16.75 8.99
C VAL A 61 -2.04 -17.24 9.91
N ASN A 62 -2.97 -18.05 9.40
CA ASN A 62 -4.12 -18.62 10.13
C ASN A 62 -5.03 -17.55 10.76
N ILE A 63 -5.44 -16.56 9.96
CA ILE A 63 -6.35 -15.50 10.40
C ILE A 63 -7.75 -16.10 10.65
N PRO A 64 -8.30 -16.08 11.88
CA PRO A 64 -9.53 -16.81 12.20
C PRO A 64 -10.77 -16.37 11.40
N THR A 65 -10.84 -15.11 10.98
CA THR A 65 -11.99 -14.53 10.27
C THR A 65 -11.72 -14.34 8.78
N PHE A 66 -10.67 -14.96 8.23
CA PHE A 66 -10.19 -14.66 6.88
C PHE A 66 -11.25 -14.82 5.80
N ASP A 67 -12.03 -15.91 5.82
CA ASP A 67 -13.10 -16.13 4.84
C ASP A 67 -14.18 -15.04 4.89
N THR A 68 -14.45 -14.47 6.06
CA THR A 68 -15.37 -13.33 6.20
C THR A 68 -14.77 -12.08 5.55
N LEU A 69 -13.48 -11.84 5.75
CA LEU A 69 -12.78 -10.70 5.13
C LEU A 69 -12.78 -10.83 3.60
N VAL A 70 -12.57 -12.04 3.05
CA VAL A 70 -12.64 -12.30 1.59
C VAL A 70 -14.04 -11.98 1.04
N GLN A 71 -15.10 -12.26 1.77
CA GLN A 71 -16.47 -11.91 1.37
C GLN A 71 -16.73 -10.39 1.41
N GLN A 72 -16.16 -9.72 2.42
CA GLN A 72 -16.37 -8.30 2.66
C GLN A 72 -15.59 -7.41 1.69
N TYR A 73 -14.32 -7.73 1.45
CA TYR A 73 -13.34 -6.82 0.88
C TYR A 73 -12.91 -7.22 -0.52
N ASN A 74 -12.81 -6.23 -1.40
CA ASN A 74 -12.12 -6.41 -2.67
C ASN A 74 -10.61 -6.66 -2.44
N ILE A 75 -9.86 -6.96 -3.49
CA ILE A 75 -8.46 -7.38 -3.32
C ILE A 75 -7.57 -6.33 -2.66
N VAL A 76 -7.77 -5.04 -2.95
CA VAL A 76 -6.97 -3.95 -2.36
C VAL A 76 -7.34 -3.76 -0.90
N GLU A 77 -8.65 -3.77 -0.60
CA GLU A 77 -9.17 -3.71 0.76
C GLU A 77 -8.71 -4.91 1.60
N LEU A 78 -8.64 -6.11 1.02
CA LEU A 78 -8.19 -7.31 1.72
C LEU A 78 -6.69 -7.28 2.02
N ASN A 79 -5.84 -6.90 1.05
CA ASN A 79 -4.39 -6.75 1.26
C ASN A 79 -4.09 -5.75 2.39
N THR A 80 -4.85 -4.67 2.49
CA THR A 80 -4.69 -3.66 3.53
C THR A 80 -5.27 -4.11 4.88
N ALA A 81 -6.40 -4.82 4.88
CA ALA A 81 -7.08 -5.26 6.10
C ALA A 81 -6.29 -6.27 6.94
N VAL A 82 -5.42 -7.07 6.31
CA VAL A 82 -4.65 -8.13 6.99
C VAL A 82 -3.30 -7.66 7.58
N LYS A 83 -2.89 -6.39 7.35
CA LYS A 83 -1.62 -5.84 7.90
C LYS A 83 -1.44 -6.10 9.40
N PRO A 84 -2.45 -5.85 10.27
CA PRO A 84 -2.29 -6.09 11.71
C PRO A 84 -1.98 -7.56 12.04
N ASP A 85 -2.62 -8.51 11.35
CA ASP A 85 -2.40 -9.94 11.57
C ASP A 85 -1.02 -10.40 11.14
N VAL A 86 -0.51 -9.81 10.05
CA VAL A 86 0.88 -10.05 9.61
C VAL A 86 1.89 -9.50 10.62
N PHE A 87 1.64 -8.32 11.18
CA PHE A 87 2.46 -7.81 12.28
C PHE A 87 2.45 -8.78 13.47
N PHE A 88 1.27 -9.23 13.92
CA PHE A 88 1.17 -10.23 15.00
C PHE A 88 1.95 -11.50 14.67
N TYR A 89 1.84 -12.02 13.45
CA TYR A 89 2.59 -13.19 13.01
C TYR A 89 4.11 -12.99 13.13
N LEU A 90 4.64 -11.86 12.64
CA LEU A 90 6.07 -11.57 12.70
C LEU A 90 6.57 -11.39 14.14
N PHE A 91 5.82 -10.69 14.98
CA PHE A 91 6.17 -10.51 16.39
C PHE A 91 6.10 -11.83 17.18
N GLU A 92 4.99 -12.55 17.08
CA GLU A 92 4.69 -13.66 17.99
C GLU A 92 5.21 -15.01 17.50
N ARG A 93 5.18 -15.26 16.18
CA ARG A 93 5.61 -16.54 15.60
C ARG A 93 7.04 -16.51 15.07
N LYS A 94 7.52 -15.33 14.62
CA LYS A 94 8.91 -15.17 14.15
C LYS A 94 9.82 -14.50 15.16
N GLY A 95 9.29 -13.97 16.26
CA GLY A 95 10.08 -13.35 17.33
C GLY A 95 10.75 -12.04 16.91
N CYS A 96 10.30 -11.40 15.81
CA CYS A 96 10.85 -10.15 15.33
C CYS A 96 10.66 -9.04 16.38
N GLN A 97 11.62 -8.13 16.53
CA GLN A 97 11.57 -7.06 17.54
C GLN A 97 11.25 -5.68 16.97
N LYS A 98 11.70 -5.43 15.73
CA LYS A 98 11.42 -4.23 14.94
C LYS A 98 10.95 -4.68 13.57
N VAL A 99 9.74 -4.27 13.21
CA VAL A 99 9.08 -4.71 11.99
C VAL A 99 8.68 -3.48 11.18
N VAL A 100 9.08 -3.44 9.91
CA VAL A 100 8.72 -2.36 8.97
C VAL A 100 7.84 -2.93 7.88
N TYR A 101 6.67 -2.33 7.71
CA TYR A 101 5.83 -2.56 6.53
C TYR A 101 6.19 -1.57 5.43
N LEU A 102 6.27 -2.08 4.19
CA LEU A 102 6.40 -1.30 2.96
C LEU A 102 5.37 -1.80 1.93
N ASP A 103 4.58 -0.90 1.36
CA ASP A 103 3.68 -1.21 0.23
C ASP A 103 4.50 -1.79 -0.94
N PRO A 104 3.94 -2.74 -1.71
CA PRO A 104 4.70 -3.47 -2.73
C PRO A 104 5.21 -2.58 -3.86
N ASP A 105 4.58 -1.44 -4.12
CA ASP A 105 5.00 -0.44 -5.12
C ASP A 105 6.01 0.58 -4.59
N ILE A 106 6.76 0.22 -3.54
CA ILE A 106 7.93 0.96 -3.04
C ILE A 106 9.23 0.38 -3.62
N LYS A 107 10.21 1.26 -3.87
CA LYS A 107 11.62 0.88 -4.06
C LYS A 107 12.49 1.58 -3.02
N VAL A 108 13.41 0.82 -2.43
CA VAL A 108 14.38 1.29 -1.42
C VAL A 108 15.64 1.82 -2.12
N TYR A 109 16.21 2.91 -1.62
CA TYR A 109 17.37 3.60 -2.19
C TYR A 109 18.47 3.88 -1.18
N ASP A 110 18.22 3.71 0.12
CA ASP A 110 19.25 3.82 1.17
C ASP A 110 18.91 2.98 2.41
N ARG A 111 19.86 2.90 3.34
CA ARG A 111 19.77 2.18 4.61
C ARG A 111 18.87 2.88 5.61
N PHE A 112 18.12 2.11 6.40
CA PHE A 112 17.20 2.66 7.40
C PHE A 112 17.81 2.66 8.81
N ASP A 113 19.09 3.03 8.94
CA ASP A 113 19.82 2.97 10.23
C ASP A 113 19.24 3.97 11.26
N GLU A 114 18.85 5.16 10.83
CA GLU A 114 18.18 6.17 11.65
C GLU A 114 16.78 5.70 12.10
N LEU A 115 16.03 5.04 11.22
CA LEU A 115 14.74 4.44 11.57
C LEU A 115 14.93 3.32 12.60
N SER A 116 15.95 2.47 12.42
CA SER A 116 16.29 1.43 13.39
C SER A 116 16.56 2.04 14.76
N SER A 117 17.34 3.09 14.81
CA SER A 117 17.64 3.81 16.05
C SER A 117 16.40 4.46 16.66
N ALA A 118 15.52 5.04 15.83
CA ALA A 118 14.24 5.58 16.29
C ALA A 118 13.35 4.49 16.89
N LEU A 119 13.33 3.28 16.33
CA LEU A 119 12.56 2.15 16.86
C LEU A 119 13.09 1.63 18.21
N ASP A 120 14.31 1.99 18.63
CA ASP A 120 14.79 1.72 20.00
C ASP A 120 14.09 2.60 21.04
N GLN A 121 13.61 3.78 20.63
CA GLN A 121 12.96 4.75 21.50
C GLN A 121 11.42 4.70 21.34
N TYR A 122 10.95 4.62 20.10
CA TYR A 122 9.55 4.74 19.71
C TYR A 122 8.96 3.43 19.25
N SER A 123 7.70 3.16 19.61
CA SER A 123 7.06 1.86 19.33
C SER A 123 6.22 1.90 18.06
N ILE A 124 5.73 3.09 17.68
CA ILE A 124 4.95 3.31 16.46
C ILE A 124 5.60 4.45 15.67
N ILE A 125 6.02 4.19 14.43
CA ILE A 125 6.57 5.22 13.55
C ILE A 125 5.77 5.27 12.27
N VAL A 126 5.26 6.46 11.96
CA VAL A 126 4.46 6.77 10.78
C VAL A 126 5.08 7.92 10.01
N THR A 127 4.76 8.02 8.71
CA THR A 127 5.19 9.14 7.87
C THR A 127 3.96 9.91 7.36
N PRO A 128 3.96 11.26 7.40
CA PRO A 128 2.91 12.04 6.78
C PRO A 128 3.02 11.97 5.25
N HIS A 129 1.93 12.24 4.54
CA HIS A 129 2.01 12.39 3.08
C HIS A 129 2.97 13.53 2.70
N PHE A 130 2.83 14.70 3.35
CA PHE A 130 3.70 15.86 3.20
C PHE A 130 3.70 16.71 4.47
N THR A 131 4.58 17.70 4.55
CA THR A 131 4.81 18.49 5.77
C THR A 131 4.60 19.99 5.61
N THR A 132 4.38 20.45 4.38
CA THR A 132 4.07 21.85 4.05
C THR A 132 2.66 21.96 3.42
N PRO A 133 1.89 23.02 3.76
CA PRO A 133 0.56 23.25 3.20
C PRO A 133 0.57 23.35 1.67
N ILE A 134 -0.53 22.96 1.03
CA ILE A 134 -0.69 23.11 -0.41
C ILE A 134 -2.15 23.30 -0.81
N ASP A 135 -2.43 24.47 -1.38
CA ASP A 135 -3.72 24.89 -1.88
C ASP A 135 -3.55 25.73 -3.16
N ASP A 136 -3.23 25.05 -4.26
CA ASP A 136 -2.97 25.65 -5.57
C ASP A 136 -4.09 25.37 -6.59
N GLY A 137 -5.23 24.84 -6.13
CA GLY A 137 -6.35 24.41 -6.98
C GLY A 137 -6.13 23.08 -7.71
N GLU A 138 -4.93 22.50 -7.64
CA GLU A 138 -4.58 21.22 -8.27
C GLU A 138 -4.62 20.05 -7.27
N SER A 139 -4.85 18.82 -7.76
CA SER A 139 -4.82 17.64 -6.89
C SER A 139 -3.39 17.07 -6.79
N THR A 140 -2.91 16.69 -5.60
CA THR A 140 -3.64 16.60 -4.32
C THR A 140 -3.32 17.75 -3.38
N THR A 141 -4.35 18.29 -2.71
CA THR A 141 -4.27 19.36 -1.69
C THR A 141 -4.30 18.78 -0.26
N ASP A 142 -3.95 19.60 0.73
CA ASP A 142 -4.13 19.25 2.15
C ASP A 142 -5.58 18.95 2.53
N PHE A 143 -6.55 19.71 2.00
CA PHE A 143 -7.97 19.42 2.18
C PHE A 143 -8.35 18.02 1.69
N ARG A 144 -7.88 17.62 0.49
CA ARG A 144 -8.17 16.29 -0.05
C ARG A 144 -7.55 15.16 0.78
N MET A 145 -6.41 15.42 1.41
CA MET A 145 -5.75 14.44 2.28
C MET A 145 -6.55 14.09 3.54
N LEU A 146 -7.45 14.97 4.00
CA LEU A 146 -8.34 14.65 5.11
C LEU A 146 -9.20 13.40 4.84
N GLY A 147 -9.58 13.18 3.58
CA GLY A 147 -10.37 12.01 3.18
C GLY A 147 -9.56 10.71 3.08
N SER A 148 -8.25 10.79 2.83
CA SER A 148 -7.37 9.62 2.70
C SER A 148 -6.51 9.35 3.94
N GLY A 149 -6.43 10.29 4.88
CA GLY A 149 -5.59 10.19 6.08
C GLY A 149 -4.37 11.12 6.04
N LEU A 150 -3.95 11.60 7.21
CA LEU A 150 -2.80 12.49 7.41
C LEU A 150 -1.48 11.74 7.16
N PHE A 151 -1.42 10.48 7.59
CA PHE A 151 -0.29 9.59 7.41
C PHE A 151 -0.47 8.71 6.18
N ASN A 152 0.62 8.39 5.50
CA ASN A 152 0.60 7.42 4.41
C ASN A 152 1.00 6.04 4.95
N LEU A 153 0.12 5.05 4.75
CA LEU A 153 0.25 3.69 5.29
C LEU A 153 0.85 2.70 4.30
N GLY A 154 1.47 3.21 3.24
CA GLY A 154 2.49 2.45 2.52
C GLY A 154 3.77 2.29 3.33
N PHE A 155 3.89 2.98 4.45
CA PHE A 155 4.93 2.77 5.44
C PHE A 155 4.36 2.83 6.86
N ILE A 156 4.68 1.83 7.67
CA ILE A 156 4.55 1.89 9.13
C ILE A 156 5.60 0.98 9.75
N ALA A 157 6.28 1.46 10.78
CA ALA A 157 7.27 0.70 11.52
C ALA A 157 6.85 0.55 12.97
N LEU A 158 6.87 -0.68 13.46
CA LEU A 158 6.46 -1.04 14.80
C LEU A 158 7.59 -1.77 15.52
N SER A 159 7.70 -1.57 16.83
CA SER A 159 8.64 -2.32 17.67
C SER A 159 8.02 -2.66 19.03
N ARG A 160 8.61 -3.64 19.73
CA ARG A 160 8.19 -4.07 21.08
C ARG A 160 6.71 -4.45 21.13
N ILE A 161 6.42 -5.71 20.80
CA ILE A 161 5.04 -6.23 20.73
C ILE A 161 4.18 -5.86 21.95
N ASP A 162 4.73 -5.89 23.17
CA ASP A 162 3.95 -5.55 24.37
C ASP A 162 3.49 -4.09 24.39
N ALA A 163 4.28 -3.17 23.83
CA ALA A 163 3.90 -1.75 23.72
C ALA A 163 2.91 -1.50 22.58
N VAL A 164 3.05 -2.19 21.43
CA VAL A 164 2.20 -1.97 20.24
C VAL A 164 0.96 -2.85 20.19
N ARG A 165 0.83 -3.85 21.05
CA ARG A 165 -0.30 -4.78 21.09
C ARG A 165 -1.66 -4.06 21.22
N PRO A 166 -1.84 -3.03 22.06
CA PRO A 166 -3.10 -2.27 22.11
C PRO A 166 -3.43 -1.62 20.76
N PHE A 167 -2.44 -1.01 20.09
CA PHE A 167 -2.60 -0.42 18.77
C PHE A 167 -2.98 -1.46 17.72
N LEU A 168 -2.22 -2.55 17.62
CA LEU A 168 -2.46 -3.60 16.64
C LEU A 168 -3.84 -4.26 16.83
N THR A 169 -4.25 -4.49 18.08
CA THR A 169 -5.56 -5.07 18.39
C THR A 169 -6.68 -4.13 17.97
N TRP A 170 -6.60 -2.86 18.38
CA TRP A 170 -7.60 -1.85 18.02
C TRP A 170 -7.68 -1.65 16.50
N TRP A 171 -6.52 -1.53 15.84
CA TRP A 171 -6.44 -1.32 14.39
C TRP A 171 -7.06 -2.49 13.65
N ARG A 172 -6.70 -3.74 14.01
CA ARG A 172 -7.34 -4.96 13.47
C ARG A 172 -8.85 -4.94 13.60
N ASP A 173 -9.37 -4.61 14.79
CA ASP A 173 -10.82 -4.57 15.02
C ASP A 173 -11.52 -3.52 14.15
N ARG A 174 -10.86 -2.39 13.85
CA ARG A 174 -11.38 -1.41 12.88
C ARG A 174 -11.30 -1.97 11.47
N LEU A 175 -10.19 -2.58 11.07
CA LEU A 175 -9.99 -3.07 9.72
C LEU A 175 -10.89 -4.25 9.38
N TYR A 176 -11.28 -5.07 10.34
CA TYR A 176 -12.25 -6.15 10.09
C TYR A 176 -13.67 -5.64 9.84
N LYS A 177 -13.96 -4.38 10.18
CA LYS A 177 -15.31 -3.80 10.07
C LYS A 177 -15.41 -2.69 9.03
N TYR A 178 -14.33 -1.95 8.80
CA TYR A 178 -14.37 -0.65 8.13
C TYR A 178 -13.19 -0.39 7.17
N CYS A 179 -12.49 -1.43 6.69
CA CYS A 179 -11.36 -1.28 5.74
C CYS A 179 -11.82 -1.09 4.30
N TYR A 180 -12.83 -0.26 4.09
CA TYR A 180 -13.42 0.00 2.77
C TYR A 180 -12.79 1.22 2.09
N TYR A 181 -12.82 1.21 0.77
CA TYR A 181 -12.72 2.44 -0.02
C TYR A 181 -14.11 3.06 -0.18
N ASP A 182 -14.48 3.94 0.76
CA ASP A 182 -15.75 4.67 0.74
C ASP A 182 -15.56 6.08 1.30
N LEU A 183 -15.12 6.98 0.43
CA LEU A 183 -14.88 8.39 0.77
C LEU A 183 -16.14 9.10 1.28
N THR A 184 -17.34 8.66 0.85
CA THR A 184 -18.61 9.28 1.29
C THR A 184 -18.92 8.99 2.75
N ARG A 185 -18.36 7.91 3.29
CA ARG A 185 -18.45 7.51 4.70
C ARG A 185 -17.17 7.81 5.49
N GLY A 186 -16.23 8.56 4.90
CA GLY A 186 -14.95 8.88 5.51
C GLY A 186 -14.04 7.66 5.68
N MET A 187 -14.19 6.63 4.84
CA MET A 187 -13.38 5.42 4.87
C MET A 187 -12.39 5.41 3.72
N PHE A 188 -11.12 5.18 4.04
CA PHE A 188 -10.06 4.99 3.06
C PHE A 188 -9.09 3.93 3.57
N TYR A 189 -9.49 2.67 3.36
CA TYR A 189 -8.71 1.47 3.71
C TYR A 189 -8.26 1.49 5.18
N ASP A 190 -7.01 1.08 5.41
CA ASP A 190 -6.33 1.03 6.68
C ASP A 190 -5.76 2.37 7.14
N GLN A 191 -5.49 3.26 6.18
CA GLN A 191 -4.72 4.47 6.37
C GLN A 191 -5.41 5.53 7.22
N VAL A 192 -6.70 5.79 6.98
CA VAL A 192 -7.44 6.86 7.70
C VAL A 192 -7.48 6.62 9.21
N TRP A 193 -7.46 5.36 9.63
CA TRP A 193 -7.45 4.97 11.04
C TRP A 193 -6.18 5.41 11.76
N CYS A 194 -5.05 5.49 11.05
CA CYS A 194 -3.80 5.91 11.67
C CYS A 194 -3.74 7.39 12.04
N ASN A 195 -4.73 8.21 11.64
CA ASN A 195 -4.90 9.55 12.20
C ASN A 195 -5.03 9.52 13.74
N TYR A 196 -5.60 8.45 14.29
CA TYR A 196 -5.76 8.29 15.73
C TYR A 196 -4.47 7.87 16.46
N VAL A 197 -3.36 7.58 15.76
CA VAL A 197 -2.07 7.27 16.40
C VAL A 197 -1.68 8.38 17.36
N THR A 198 -1.86 9.65 16.98
CA THR A 198 -1.48 10.81 17.79
C THR A 198 -2.47 11.17 18.88
N VAL A 199 -3.58 10.43 18.99
CA VAL A 199 -4.69 10.74 19.91
C VAL A 199 -4.91 9.61 20.92
N PHE A 200 -4.79 8.36 20.49
CA PHE A 200 -5.12 7.19 21.32
C PHE A 200 -3.90 6.47 21.89
N PHE A 201 -2.71 6.70 21.33
CA PHE A 201 -1.53 5.92 21.67
C PHE A 201 -0.38 6.83 22.09
N GLU A 202 0.42 6.31 23.01
CA GLU A 202 1.64 6.93 23.49
C GLU A 202 2.85 6.33 22.78
N ASN A 203 4.01 6.96 22.94
CA ASN A 203 5.29 6.46 22.43
C ASN A 203 5.30 6.22 20.90
N TYR A 204 4.81 7.22 20.16
CA TYR A 204 4.89 7.27 18.70
C TYR A 204 5.92 8.31 18.24
N PHE A 205 6.38 8.17 17.01
CA PHE A 205 7.20 9.17 16.32
C PHE A 205 6.67 9.45 14.93
N ILE A 206 6.48 10.73 14.60
CA ILE A 206 6.13 11.16 13.25
C ILE A 206 7.43 11.44 12.52
N LEU A 207 7.83 10.53 11.65
CA LEU A 207 9.05 10.66 10.85
C LEU A 207 8.80 11.67 9.72
N LYS A 208 9.38 12.87 9.87
CA LYS A 208 9.23 14.00 8.92
C LYS A 208 10.44 14.21 8.01
N ASP A 209 11.42 13.32 8.03
CA ASP A 209 12.56 13.38 7.10
C ASP A 209 12.03 13.22 5.66
N PRO A 210 12.24 14.21 4.76
CA PRO A 210 11.67 14.18 3.41
C PRO A 210 12.28 13.08 2.51
N GLY A 211 13.40 12.49 2.92
CA GLY A 211 14.00 11.32 2.28
C GLY A 211 13.15 10.06 2.39
N TYR A 212 12.28 9.97 3.40
CA TYR A 212 11.33 8.87 3.56
C TYR A 212 10.00 9.22 2.87
N ASN A 213 9.40 8.23 2.22
CA ASN A 213 8.07 8.35 1.63
C ASN A 213 7.92 9.45 0.58
N MET A 214 8.92 9.59 -0.29
CA MET A 214 8.80 10.46 -1.45
C MET A 214 7.84 9.84 -2.47
N ALA A 215 6.84 10.61 -2.92
CA ALA A 215 5.78 10.12 -3.80
C ALA A 215 5.03 11.27 -4.50
N ASN A 216 4.06 10.93 -5.36
CA ASN A 216 3.31 11.87 -6.19
C ASN A 216 2.53 12.96 -5.42
N TRP A 217 2.24 12.77 -4.13
CA TRP A 217 1.54 13.76 -3.29
C TRP A 217 2.46 14.80 -2.64
N ASN A 218 3.79 14.60 -2.63
CA ASN A 218 4.75 15.53 -2.01
C ASN A 218 5.73 16.16 -3.01
N PHE A 219 5.43 16.02 -4.29
CA PHE A 219 6.21 16.65 -5.36
C PHE A 219 6.25 18.18 -5.28
N HIS A 220 5.36 18.87 -4.58
CA HIS A 220 5.46 20.32 -4.40
C HIS A 220 6.63 20.71 -3.50
N GLU A 221 6.90 19.91 -2.46
CA GLU A 221 7.89 20.20 -1.42
C GLU A 221 9.21 19.40 -1.57
N ARG A 222 9.25 18.42 -2.48
CA ARG A 222 10.40 17.51 -2.67
C ARG A 222 10.93 17.54 -4.10
N ARG A 223 12.23 17.82 -4.26
CA ARG A 223 13.01 17.77 -5.50
C ARG A 223 14.11 16.73 -5.40
N LEU A 224 14.34 15.98 -6.47
CA LEU A 224 15.46 15.06 -6.56
C LEU A 224 16.69 15.75 -7.14
N SER A 225 17.85 15.40 -6.59
CA SER A 225 19.15 15.64 -7.20
C SER A 225 20.02 14.39 -7.01
N LYS A 226 21.20 14.38 -7.62
CA LYS A 226 22.17 13.29 -7.47
C LYS A 226 23.48 13.81 -6.89
N THR A 227 24.09 12.98 -6.04
CA THR A 227 25.48 13.15 -5.60
C THR A 227 26.45 12.82 -6.73
N GLY A 228 27.73 13.20 -6.59
CA GLY A 228 28.78 12.81 -7.54
C GLY A 228 28.95 11.28 -7.70
N SER A 229 28.54 10.50 -6.70
CA SER A 229 28.51 9.02 -6.74
C SER A 229 27.23 8.44 -7.36
N GLY A 230 26.28 9.27 -7.80
CA GLY A 230 25.04 8.84 -8.44
C GLY A 230 23.87 8.57 -7.50
N ASN A 231 24.07 8.59 -6.18
CA ASN A 231 22.99 8.40 -5.19
C ASN A 231 22.03 9.58 -5.20
N PHE A 232 20.73 9.30 -5.09
CA PHE A 232 19.68 10.32 -5.04
C PHE A 232 19.68 11.07 -3.69
N ARG A 233 19.39 12.37 -3.77
CA ARG A 233 19.16 13.26 -2.64
C ARG A 233 17.80 13.93 -2.80
N VAL A 234 17.10 14.11 -1.68
CA VAL A 234 15.89 14.92 -1.58
C VAL A 234 16.24 16.30 -1.06
N ASN A 235 15.84 17.33 -1.81
CA ASN A 235 16.12 18.75 -1.52
C ASN A 235 17.61 19.00 -1.25
N GLU A 236 18.49 18.33 -2.03
CA GLU A 236 19.96 18.42 -1.98
C GLU A 236 20.62 17.97 -0.66
N LYS A 237 19.85 17.77 0.41
CA LYS A 237 20.33 17.58 1.77
C LYS A 237 20.15 16.15 2.28
N TYR A 238 18.96 15.58 2.08
CA TYR A 238 18.60 14.30 2.69
C TYR A 238 18.84 13.16 1.69
N PRO A 239 19.34 11.98 2.12
CA PRO A 239 19.31 10.80 1.25
C PRO A 239 17.88 10.47 0.83
N LEU A 240 17.68 9.91 -0.36
CA LEU A 240 16.42 9.25 -0.67
C LEU A 240 16.45 7.85 -0.06
N TYR A 241 15.64 7.60 0.97
CA TYR A 241 15.58 6.29 1.62
C TYR A 241 14.65 5.35 0.86
N PHE A 242 13.47 5.81 0.49
CA PHE A 242 12.57 5.07 -0.39
C PHE A 242 11.65 5.98 -1.19
N PHE A 243 11.26 5.50 -2.37
CA PHE A 243 10.28 6.14 -3.23
C PHE A 243 9.04 5.25 -3.35
N HIS A 244 7.86 5.84 -3.20
CA HIS A 244 6.58 5.16 -3.30
C HIS A 244 5.91 5.50 -4.64
N PHE A 245 5.86 4.53 -5.55
CA PHE A 245 5.31 4.68 -6.90
C PHE A 245 3.78 4.51 -6.92
N SER A 246 3.09 5.08 -5.93
CA SER A 246 1.66 4.91 -5.71
C SER A 246 0.84 5.26 -6.94
N GLY A 247 0.15 4.26 -7.48
CA GLY A 247 -0.74 4.42 -8.63
C GLY A 247 -0.01 4.60 -9.97
N PHE A 248 1.31 4.35 -10.03
CA PHE A 248 2.02 4.14 -11.29
C PHE A 248 1.45 2.94 -12.03
N ARG A 249 1.45 2.98 -13.37
CA ARG A 249 0.97 1.89 -14.21
C ARG A 249 2.03 1.51 -15.22
N PHE A 250 2.39 0.23 -15.22
CA PHE A 250 3.39 -0.31 -16.13
C PHE A 250 3.05 -0.04 -17.61
N GLU A 251 1.77 -0.07 -17.98
CA GLU A 251 1.34 0.19 -19.37
C GLU A 251 1.28 1.69 -19.73
N GLU A 252 1.45 2.59 -18.76
CA GLU A 252 1.41 4.05 -18.97
C GLU A 252 2.69 4.72 -18.42
N PRO A 253 3.89 4.35 -18.91
CA PRO A 253 5.18 4.76 -18.33
C PRO A 253 5.41 6.28 -18.35
N LEU A 254 4.68 7.01 -19.20
CA LEU A 254 4.77 8.47 -19.32
C LEU A 254 3.90 9.22 -18.31
N LYS A 255 3.23 8.52 -17.39
CA LYS A 255 2.45 9.12 -16.30
C LYS A 255 3.03 8.72 -14.94
N PHE A 256 3.17 9.68 -14.04
CA PHE A 256 3.62 9.42 -12.67
C PHE A 256 2.64 8.55 -11.89
N SER A 257 1.36 8.88 -11.94
CA SER A 257 0.33 8.20 -11.15
C SER A 257 -1.06 8.51 -11.71
N ARG A 258 -2.00 7.57 -11.55
CA ARG A 258 -3.42 7.80 -11.82
C ARG A 258 -4.09 8.80 -10.87
N TYR A 259 -3.43 9.16 -9.77
CA TYR A 259 -3.96 10.06 -8.74
C TYR A 259 -3.42 11.48 -8.80
N HIS A 260 -2.61 11.80 -9.82
CA HIS A 260 -1.83 13.04 -9.87
C HIS A 260 -2.09 13.82 -11.17
N SER A 261 -2.36 15.12 -11.05
CA SER A 261 -2.54 16.02 -12.21
C SER A 261 -1.55 17.20 -12.26
N ARG A 262 -0.88 17.51 -11.15
CA ARG A 262 -0.13 18.77 -10.97
C ARG A 262 1.15 18.87 -11.81
N TYR A 263 1.85 17.76 -12.02
CA TYR A 263 3.16 17.74 -12.67
C TYR A 263 3.24 16.72 -13.80
N THR A 264 4.09 17.05 -14.78
CA THR A 264 4.53 16.18 -15.87
C THR A 264 6.06 16.02 -15.84
N PHE A 265 6.61 15.06 -16.58
CA PHE A 265 8.06 14.91 -16.76
C PHE A 265 8.73 16.15 -17.40
N ALA A 266 7.98 17.02 -18.07
CA ALA A 266 8.50 18.29 -18.58
C ALA A 266 8.69 19.31 -17.44
N SER A 267 7.74 19.39 -16.52
CA SER A 267 7.82 20.27 -15.33
C SER A 267 8.71 19.72 -14.21
N ARG A 268 8.95 18.39 -14.21
CA ARG A 268 9.71 17.65 -13.20
C ARG A 268 10.70 16.69 -13.87
N PRO A 269 11.69 17.21 -14.61
CA PRO A 269 12.68 16.36 -15.29
C PRO A 269 13.55 15.58 -14.31
N ASP A 270 13.70 16.06 -13.07
CA ASP A 270 14.41 15.38 -11.98
C ASP A 270 13.80 14.02 -11.60
N LEU A 271 12.54 13.77 -11.96
CA LEU A 271 11.85 12.50 -11.71
C LEU A 271 11.94 11.52 -12.89
N ARG A 272 12.53 11.89 -14.02
CA ARG A 272 12.51 11.02 -15.21
C ARG A 272 13.23 9.71 -14.98
N GLU A 273 14.49 9.81 -14.56
CA GLU A 273 15.36 8.65 -14.41
C GLU A 273 14.80 7.65 -13.39
N ILE A 274 14.34 8.12 -12.23
CA ILE A 274 13.86 7.23 -11.17
C ILE A 274 12.60 6.42 -11.60
N TYR A 275 11.75 6.99 -12.46
CA TYR A 275 10.58 6.31 -13.02
C TYR A 275 10.95 5.37 -14.17
N GLU A 276 11.90 5.76 -15.03
CA GLU A 276 12.44 4.90 -16.10
C GLU A 276 13.13 3.66 -15.51
N ASP A 277 13.91 3.84 -14.45
CA ASP A 277 14.53 2.76 -13.67
C ASP A 277 13.47 1.81 -13.10
N TYR A 278 12.46 2.35 -12.43
CA TYR A 278 11.41 1.54 -11.82
C TYR A 278 10.57 0.77 -12.86
N HIS A 279 10.26 1.40 -13.99
CA HIS A 279 9.58 0.74 -15.10
C HIS A 279 10.42 -0.43 -15.65
N THR A 280 11.73 -0.22 -15.83
CA THR A 280 12.65 -1.28 -16.28
C THR A 280 12.67 -2.43 -15.28
N ASP A 281 12.82 -2.14 -13.99
CA ASP A 281 12.79 -3.16 -12.93
C ASP A 281 11.48 -3.96 -12.93
N LEU A 282 10.32 -3.31 -13.12
CA LEU A 282 9.04 -4.01 -13.21
C LEU A 282 8.97 -4.92 -14.44
N GLY A 283 9.53 -4.48 -15.58
CA GLY A 283 9.62 -5.27 -16.80
C GLY A 283 10.45 -6.55 -16.60
N ASP A 284 11.64 -6.40 -16.00
CA ASP A 284 12.55 -7.51 -15.68
C ASP A 284 11.96 -8.48 -14.64
N ASN A 285 10.96 -8.04 -13.88
CA ASN A 285 10.22 -8.86 -12.92
C ASN A 285 8.84 -9.30 -13.44
N GLU A 286 8.65 -9.26 -14.77
CA GLU A 286 7.50 -9.85 -15.48
C GLU A 286 6.14 -9.21 -15.16
N ALA A 287 6.12 -7.92 -14.78
CA ALA A 287 4.92 -7.20 -14.34
C ALA A 287 3.72 -7.36 -15.29
N ALA A 288 3.93 -7.23 -16.60
CA ALA A 288 2.85 -7.35 -17.60
C ALA A 288 2.19 -8.73 -17.65
N SER A 289 2.93 -9.79 -17.30
CA SER A 289 2.39 -11.15 -17.30
C SER A 289 1.67 -11.44 -15.98
N LEU A 290 2.29 -11.08 -14.85
CA LEU A 290 1.75 -11.29 -13.51
C LEU A 290 0.46 -10.50 -13.31
N ALA A 291 0.36 -9.26 -13.81
CA ALA A 291 -0.83 -8.43 -13.72
C ALA A 291 -2.11 -9.06 -14.33
N LYS A 292 -1.95 -10.04 -15.23
CA LYS A 292 -3.05 -10.77 -15.89
C LYS A 292 -3.51 -12.00 -15.12
N ILE A 293 -2.76 -12.42 -14.10
CA ILE A 293 -3.09 -13.62 -13.32
C ILE A 293 -4.27 -13.30 -12.40
N PRO A 294 -5.39 -14.04 -12.48
CA PRO A 294 -6.54 -13.81 -11.63
C PRO A 294 -6.20 -14.16 -10.18
N CYS A 295 -6.44 -13.25 -9.25
CA CYS A 295 -6.21 -13.53 -7.84
C CYS A 295 -7.37 -14.35 -7.26
N VAL A 296 -7.05 -15.46 -6.58
CA VAL A 296 -8.05 -16.44 -6.11
C VAL A 296 -9.05 -15.79 -5.17
N TYR A 297 -8.58 -15.02 -4.19
CA TYR A 297 -9.47 -14.36 -3.23
C TYR A 297 -10.30 -13.24 -3.86
N TYR A 298 -9.79 -12.59 -4.91
CA TYR A 298 -10.57 -11.60 -5.66
C TYR A 298 -11.72 -12.25 -6.44
N GLU A 299 -11.47 -13.38 -7.09
CA GLU A 299 -12.51 -14.13 -7.80
C GLU A 299 -13.55 -14.70 -6.83
N ARG A 300 -13.14 -15.18 -5.66
CA ARG A 300 -14.08 -15.58 -4.59
C ARG A 300 -14.95 -14.42 -4.10
N HIS A 301 -14.35 -13.25 -3.87
CA HIS A 301 -15.09 -12.04 -3.49
C HIS A 301 -16.16 -11.68 -4.53
N LYS A 302 -15.82 -11.66 -5.82
CA LYS A 302 -16.78 -11.38 -6.91
C LYS A 302 -17.95 -12.35 -6.88
N GLN A 303 -17.69 -13.64 -6.74
CA GLN A 303 -18.74 -14.66 -6.68
C GLN A 303 -19.69 -14.44 -5.50
N TYR A 304 -19.15 -14.05 -4.33
CA TYR A 304 -19.97 -13.71 -3.17
C TYR A 304 -20.84 -12.48 -3.44
N LYS A 305 -20.25 -11.38 -3.96
CA LYS A 305 -20.99 -10.15 -4.27
C LYS A 305 -22.10 -10.35 -5.28
N THR A 306 -21.87 -11.16 -6.32
CA THR A 306 -22.92 -11.51 -7.30
C THR A 306 -24.08 -12.25 -6.60
N LYS A 307 -23.79 -13.24 -5.76
CA LYS A 307 -24.84 -13.97 -5.01
C LYS A 307 -25.60 -13.07 -4.05
N GLU A 308 -24.92 -12.18 -3.35
CA GLU A 308 -25.52 -11.17 -2.45
C GLU A 308 -26.47 -10.25 -3.22
N GLN A 309 -26.03 -9.72 -4.38
CA GLN A 309 -26.84 -8.88 -5.25
C GLN A 309 -28.06 -9.62 -5.81
N GLU A 310 -27.91 -10.87 -6.22
CA GLU A 310 -29.03 -11.70 -6.70
C GLU A 310 -30.06 -11.97 -5.59
N GLN A 311 -29.61 -12.26 -4.37
CA GLN A 311 -30.50 -12.45 -3.21
C GLN A 311 -31.25 -11.17 -2.85
N ALA A 312 -30.53 -10.04 -2.77
CA ALA A 312 -31.15 -8.73 -2.55
C ALA A 312 -32.17 -8.40 -3.65
N TYR A 313 -31.82 -8.64 -4.92
CA TYR A 313 -32.74 -8.44 -6.05
C TYR A 313 -33.98 -9.33 -5.95
N ARG A 314 -33.86 -10.60 -5.54
CA ARG A 314 -35.01 -11.51 -5.36
C ARG A 314 -35.99 -10.97 -4.31
N GLN A 315 -35.49 -10.38 -3.24
CA GLN A 315 -36.29 -9.78 -2.15
C GLN A 315 -36.99 -8.47 -2.54
N LEU A 316 -36.59 -7.82 -3.65
CA LEU A 316 -37.26 -6.60 -4.10
C LEU A 316 -38.70 -6.87 -4.54
N THR A 317 -39.58 -5.94 -4.19
CA THR A 317 -40.96 -5.90 -4.69
C THR A 317 -40.97 -5.72 -6.22
N TRP A 318 -42.04 -6.15 -6.88
CA TRP A 318 -42.18 -6.00 -8.34
C TRP A 318 -42.05 -4.54 -8.77
N ARG A 319 -42.56 -3.59 -7.96
CA ARG A 319 -42.45 -2.14 -8.22
C ARG A 319 -41.00 -1.68 -8.21
N ALA A 320 -40.22 -2.08 -7.20
CA ALA A 320 -38.80 -1.75 -7.12
C ALA A 320 -38.00 -2.35 -8.30
N LYS A 321 -38.33 -3.58 -8.72
CA LYS A 321 -37.75 -4.21 -9.91
C LYS A 321 -38.08 -3.44 -11.20
N ALA A 322 -39.33 -3.00 -11.36
CA ALA A 322 -39.76 -2.19 -12.51
C ALA A 322 -39.02 -0.83 -12.56
N THR A 323 -38.84 -0.17 -11.41
CA THR A 323 -38.08 1.09 -11.32
C THR A 323 -36.61 0.90 -11.69
N LEU A 324 -35.96 -0.17 -11.23
CA LEU A 324 -34.59 -0.50 -11.61
C LEU A 324 -34.46 -0.78 -13.12
N TRP A 325 -35.43 -1.46 -13.70
CA TRP A 325 -35.44 -1.73 -15.14
C TRP A 325 -35.62 -0.47 -15.98
N LEU A 326 -36.57 0.41 -15.59
CA LEU A 326 -36.79 1.69 -16.26
C LEU A 326 -35.57 2.60 -16.17
N THR A 327 -34.92 2.68 -15.01
CA THR A 327 -33.71 3.50 -14.80
C THR A 327 -32.51 2.97 -15.57
N ALA A 328 -32.32 1.64 -15.62
CA ALA A 328 -31.29 1.02 -16.45
C ALA A 328 -31.52 1.34 -17.94
N ARG A 329 -32.76 1.18 -18.43
CA ARG A 329 -33.12 1.48 -19.82
C ARG A 329 -32.95 2.95 -20.18
N ALA A 330 -33.30 3.86 -19.27
CA ALA A 330 -33.08 5.30 -19.44
C ALA A 330 -31.59 5.65 -19.55
N ARG A 331 -30.73 5.01 -18.74
CA ARG A 331 -29.26 5.17 -18.85
C ARG A 331 -28.73 4.68 -20.20
N THR A 332 -29.20 3.52 -20.68
CA THR A 332 -28.81 3.00 -22.00
C THR A 332 -29.28 3.91 -23.14
N LEU A 333 -30.48 4.49 -23.03
CA LEU A 333 -31.00 5.42 -24.04
C LEU A 333 -30.20 6.73 -24.04
N TYR A 334 -29.90 7.29 -22.86
CA TYR A 334 -29.10 8.50 -22.72
C TYR A 334 -27.68 8.34 -23.26
N ALA A 335 -27.05 7.18 -23.03
CA ALA A 335 -25.72 6.85 -23.55
C ALA A 335 -25.67 6.65 -25.08
N ARG A 336 -26.82 6.56 -25.76
CA ARG A 336 -26.91 6.52 -27.23
C ARG A 336 -27.19 7.88 -27.87
N ILE A 337 -27.57 8.88 -27.05
CA ILE A 337 -27.90 10.24 -27.49
C ILE A 337 -26.70 11.18 -27.30
N LYS A 338 -25.73 10.79 -26.47
CA LYS A 338 -24.37 11.35 -26.43
C LYS A 338 -23.45 10.53 -27.32
#